data_AF-A0A6V7MDR1-F1
#
_entry.id   AF-A0A6V7MDR1-F1
#
_cell.length_a   1.000
_cell.length_b   1.000
_cell.length_c   1.000
_cell.angle_alpha   90.00
_cell.angle_beta   90.00
_cell.angle_gamma   90.00
#
_symmetry.space_group_name_H-M   'P 1'
#
loop_
_entity.id
_entity.type
_entity.pdbx_description
1 polymer ?
#
loop_
_entity_poly.entity_id
_entity_poly.type
_entity_poly.pdbx_seq_one_letter_code
_entity_poly.pdbx_strand_id
1 'polypeptide(L)'
;IDNMKLIYDNETKLTSNSPGVDIKIPGWGDPFSVEYLDPSKASPGSYFKDIGNMLVGDLGYVRNVSLRGAPYDFRKAPNENKKFFIDLKELIEETYIMNNKQPITLIAHSMGGPMSLLFLQGQSQKWKDKYINSLITLAGVWGGSVKALKVFAIGDDLGAYLLRESILRDQQITSPSLGWLVPSKLFWKDSEVLIQTEKINYTLNNLQQFFSDINVPNGWEFRKNAEKFQEDFTAPGVEVHCLHGVNVDTVE
;
A
#
# COMPACT_ATOMS: atom_id res chain seq x y z
N ILE A 1 17.61 -10.18 1.68
CA ILE A 1 17.38 -9.00 2.55
C ILE A 1 18.21 -7.81 2.08
N ASP A 2 19.53 -7.93 2.02
CA ASP A 2 20.43 -6.76 1.82
C ASP A 2 20.14 -5.92 0.58
N ASN A 3 19.72 -6.51 -0.53
CA ASN A 3 19.39 -5.72 -1.73
C ASN A 3 18.01 -5.04 -1.65
N MET A 4 17.08 -5.56 -0.84
CA MET A 4 15.70 -5.06 -0.79
C MET A 4 15.44 -4.10 0.38
N LYS A 5 16.30 -4.13 1.41
CA LYS A 5 16.19 -3.20 2.53
C LYS A 5 16.45 -1.77 2.08
N LEU A 6 15.80 -0.83 2.76
CA LEU A 6 15.99 0.59 2.56
C LEU A 6 16.89 1.16 3.66
N ILE A 7 17.67 2.19 3.30
CA ILE A 7 18.47 2.96 4.24
C ILE A 7 17.73 4.26 4.52
N TYR A 8 17.42 4.49 5.79
CA TYR A 8 16.79 5.72 6.24
C TYR A 8 17.83 6.78 6.58
N ASP A 9 17.62 7.98 6.07
CA ASP A 9 18.44 9.16 6.34
C ASP A 9 17.70 10.10 7.30
N ASN A 10 18.31 10.33 8.46
CA ASN A 10 17.74 11.16 9.52
C ASN A 10 17.72 12.65 9.20
N GLU A 11 18.57 13.13 8.29
CA GLU A 11 18.62 14.53 7.89
C GLU A 11 17.56 14.82 6.82
N THR A 12 17.54 14.01 5.76
CA THR A 12 16.59 14.21 4.65
C THR A 12 15.19 13.68 4.97
N LYS A 13 15.06 12.79 5.95
CA LYS A 13 13.81 12.09 6.31
C LYS A 13 13.26 11.21 5.18
N LEU A 14 14.15 10.75 4.28
CA LEU A 14 13.83 9.92 3.12
C LEU A 14 14.57 8.58 3.19
N THR A 15 14.21 7.67 2.27
CA THR A 15 14.88 6.39 2.12
C THR A 15 15.57 6.22 0.78
N SER A 16 16.73 5.58 0.81
CA SER A 16 17.49 5.17 -0.38
C SER A 16 17.63 3.65 -0.44
N ASN A 17 17.92 3.13 -1.63
CA ASN A 17 18.32 1.73 -1.77
C ASN A 17 19.69 1.50 -1.12
N SER A 18 20.03 0.25 -0.85
CA SER A 18 21.36 -0.12 -0.36
C SER A 18 22.47 0.29 -1.36
N PRO A 19 23.71 0.54 -0.89
CA PRO A 19 24.80 1.01 -1.75
C PRO A 19 25.06 0.02 -2.89
N GLY A 20 25.15 0.55 -4.12
CA GLY A 20 25.33 -0.27 -5.33
C GLY A 20 24.05 -0.95 -5.83
N VAL A 21 22.89 -0.68 -5.24
CA VAL A 21 21.61 -1.28 -5.65
C VAL A 21 20.70 -0.24 -6.31
N ASP A 22 20.24 -0.56 -7.52
CA ASP A 22 19.17 0.14 -8.20
C ASP A 22 17.94 -0.76 -8.29
N ILE A 23 16.76 -0.22 -7.98
CA ILE A 23 15.49 -0.95 -8.01
C ILE A 23 14.55 -0.24 -8.96
N LYS A 24 13.97 -1.03 -9.87
CA LYS A 24 13.00 -0.58 -10.86
C LYS A 24 11.68 -1.30 -10.63
N ILE A 25 10.60 -0.61 -10.94
CA ILE A 25 9.24 -1.18 -10.90
C ILE A 25 8.85 -1.49 -12.34
N PRO A 26 8.90 -2.77 -12.78
CA PRO A 26 8.61 -3.14 -14.16
C PRO A 26 7.11 -3.21 -14.44
N GLY A 27 6.75 -3.27 -15.73
CA GLY A 27 5.37 -3.51 -16.16
C GLY A 27 4.44 -2.32 -15.95
N TRP A 28 4.95 -1.08 -16.02
CA TRP A 28 4.08 0.09 -15.99
C TRP A 28 3.08 0.06 -17.15
N GLY A 29 1.78 0.15 -16.84
CA GLY A 29 0.69 0.02 -17.81
C GLY A 29 0.32 -1.42 -18.16
N ASP A 30 1.23 -2.39 -17.97
CA ASP A 30 0.99 -3.81 -18.22
C ASP A 30 0.36 -4.47 -16.98
N PRO A 31 -0.85 -5.07 -17.07
CA PRO A 31 -1.46 -5.73 -15.92
C PRO A 31 -0.68 -6.96 -15.43
N PHE A 32 0.24 -7.53 -16.22
CA PHE A 32 0.97 -8.74 -15.88
C PHE A 32 1.68 -8.69 -14.52
N SER A 33 2.38 -7.59 -14.21
CA SER A 33 3.15 -7.45 -12.96
C SER A 33 2.28 -7.26 -11.71
N VAL A 34 0.98 -6.97 -11.90
CA VAL A 34 -0.03 -6.90 -10.84
C VAL A 34 -0.77 -8.24 -10.72
N GLU A 35 -1.04 -8.89 -11.85
CA GLU A 35 -1.66 -10.22 -11.90
C GLU A 35 -0.74 -11.30 -11.29
N TYR A 36 0.57 -11.23 -11.55
CA TYR A 36 1.58 -12.19 -11.12
C TYR A 36 2.80 -11.48 -10.51
N LEU A 37 3.06 -11.78 -9.23
CA LEU A 37 4.27 -11.36 -8.51
C LEU A 37 5.48 -12.21 -8.88
N ASP A 38 5.24 -13.47 -9.30
CA ASP A 38 6.27 -14.36 -9.83
C ASP A 38 6.11 -14.46 -11.36
N PRO A 39 7.11 -14.00 -12.15
CA PRO A 39 7.02 -14.02 -13.61
C PRO A 39 6.92 -15.44 -14.20
N SER A 40 7.27 -16.49 -13.45
CA SER A 40 7.06 -17.88 -13.86
C SER A 40 5.59 -18.32 -13.84
N LYS A 41 4.69 -17.47 -13.29
CA LYS A 41 3.27 -17.77 -13.04
C LYS A 41 3.04 -18.92 -12.06
N ALA A 42 4.03 -19.23 -11.22
CA ALA A 42 3.83 -20.17 -10.13
C ALA A 42 2.67 -19.72 -9.24
N SER A 43 1.86 -20.68 -8.77
CA SER A 43 0.67 -20.39 -7.96
C SER A 43 0.94 -19.49 -6.74
N PRO A 44 2.06 -19.61 -6.01
CA PRO A 44 2.36 -18.71 -4.89
C PRO A 44 2.50 -17.24 -5.27
N GLY A 45 2.84 -16.94 -6.53
CA GLY A 45 2.94 -15.57 -7.05
C GLY A 45 1.65 -15.06 -7.69
N SER A 46 0.56 -15.82 -7.65
CA SER A 46 -0.73 -15.38 -8.21
C SER A 46 -1.39 -14.36 -7.29
N TYR A 47 -1.72 -13.17 -7.82
CA TYR A 47 -2.32 -12.09 -7.02
C TYR A 47 -3.61 -11.56 -7.66
N PHE A 48 -3.54 -10.64 -8.63
CA PHE A 48 -4.75 -10.15 -9.34
C PHE A 48 -5.19 -11.03 -10.52
N LYS A 49 -4.52 -12.17 -10.78
CA LYS A 49 -4.75 -12.96 -12.00
C LYS A 49 -6.22 -13.37 -12.21
N ASP A 50 -6.95 -13.71 -11.16
CA ASP A 50 -8.30 -14.26 -11.30
C ASP A 50 -9.30 -13.16 -11.63
N ILE A 51 -9.11 -11.98 -11.02
CA ILE A 51 -9.84 -10.76 -11.41
C ILE A 51 -9.51 -10.41 -12.86
N GLY A 52 -8.22 -10.38 -13.24
CA GLY A 52 -7.81 -10.08 -14.62
C GLY A 52 -8.37 -11.07 -15.64
N ASN A 53 -8.38 -12.37 -15.31
CA ASN A 53 -8.94 -13.42 -16.15
C ASN A 53 -10.46 -13.30 -16.30
N MET A 54 -11.20 -13.01 -15.24
CA MET A 54 -12.64 -12.77 -15.32
C MET A 54 -12.96 -11.53 -16.17
N LEU A 55 -12.24 -10.41 -15.96
CA LEU A 55 -12.43 -9.20 -16.76
C LEU A 55 -12.22 -9.48 -18.25
N VAL A 56 -11.19 -10.24 -18.60
CA VAL A 56 -10.85 -10.54 -20.01
C VAL A 56 -11.77 -11.61 -20.60
N GLY A 57 -11.96 -12.72 -19.89
CA GLY A 57 -12.68 -13.90 -20.37
C GLY A 57 -14.20 -13.73 -20.38
N ASP A 58 -14.75 -13.08 -19.35
CA ASP A 58 -16.20 -13.02 -19.14
C ASP A 58 -16.76 -11.65 -19.52
N LEU A 59 -15.99 -10.57 -19.37
CA LEU A 59 -16.43 -9.19 -19.63
C LEU A 59 -15.79 -8.55 -20.87
N GLY A 60 -14.91 -9.27 -21.58
CA GLY A 60 -14.34 -8.81 -22.85
C GLY A 60 -13.31 -7.68 -22.73
N TYR A 61 -12.71 -7.46 -21.55
CA TYR A 61 -11.58 -6.54 -21.42
C TYR A 61 -10.37 -7.03 -22.21
N VAL A 62 -9.52 -6.08 -22.63
CA VAL A 62 -8.30 -6.36 -23.39
C VAL A 62 -7.11 -5.85 -22.59
N ARG A 63 -6.21 -6.76 -22.20
CA ARG A 63 -4.95 -6.42 -21.53
C ARG A 63 -4.15 -5.42 -22.36
N ASN A 64 -3.48 -4.48 -21.69
CA ASN A 64 -2.73 -3.38 -22.30
C ASN A 64 -3.58 -2.35 -23.06
N VAL A 65 -4.91 -2.50 -23.11
CA VAL A 65 -5.83 -1.54 -23.73
C VAL A 65 -6.86 -1.05 -22.71
N SER A 66 -7.85 -1.89 -22.36
CA SER A 66 -8.90 -1.54 -21.39
C SER A 66 -8.64 -2.10 -20.00
N LEU A 67 -7.67 -3.01 -19.84
CA LEU A 67 -7.13 -3.46 -18.57
C LEU A 67 -5.64 -3.12 -18.47
N ARG A 68 -5.26 -2.29 -17.50
CA ARG A 68 -3.90 -1.74 -17.31
C ARG A 68 -3.44 -1.93 -15.87
N GLY A 69 -2.13 -2.15 -15.69
CA GLY A 69 -1.49 -2.28 -14.37
C GLY A 69 -0.79 -0.99 -13.95
N ALA A 70 -0.86 -0.66 -12.66
CA ALA A 70 -0.17 0.50 -12.07
C ALA A 70 0.67 0.07 -10.84
N PRO A 71 1.75 -0.71 -11.04
CA PRO A 71 2.63 -1.14 -9.96
C PRO A 71 3.48 0.04 -9.44
N TYR A 72 3.83 0.02 -8.15
CA TYR A 72 4.69 1.03 -7.52
C TYR A 72 5.63 0.39 -6.50
N ASP A 73 6.60 1.17 -6.00
CA ASP A 73 7.48 0.71 -4.93
C ASP A 73 6.70 0.69 -3.61
N PHE A 74 6.15 -0.49 -3.30
CA PHE A 74 5.32 -0.71 -2.11
C PHE A 74 6.11 -0.61 -0.80
N ARG A 75 7.45 -0.55 -0.83
CA ARG A 75 8.27 -0.33 0.35
C ARG A 75 8.16 1.11 0.83
N LYS A 76 7.89 2.04 -0.09
CA LYS A 76 7.88 3.49 0.14
C LYS A 76 6.49 3.99 0.52
N ALA A 77 6.44 5.00 1.40
CA ALA A 77 5.21 5.72 1.77
C ALA A 77 4.86 6.80 0.71
N PRO A 78 3.67 7.44 0.78
CA PRO A 78 3.21 8.38 -0.25
C PRO A 78 4.16 9.54 -0.54
N ASN A 79 4.88 10.06 0.46
CA ASN A 79 5.87 11.14 0.30
C ASN A 79 7.01 10.78 -0.68
N GLU A 80 7.32 9.49 -0.82
CA GLU A 80 8.38 8.99 -1.69
C GLU A 80 7.85 8.35 -2.99
N ASN A 81 6.53 8.33 -3.17
CA ASN A 81 5.83 7.80 -4.36
C ASN A 81 5.22 8.93 -5.22
N LYS A 82 5.75 10.16 -5.15
CA LYS A 82 5.22 11.30 -5.94
C LYS A 82 5.18 11.03 -7.45
N LYS A 83 6.23 10.38 -7.98
CA LYS A 83 6.29 9.99 -9.40
C LYS A 83 5.16 9.05 -9.77
N PHE A 84 4.84 8.07 -8.92
CA PHE A 84 3.71 7.16 -9.15
C PHE A 84 2.39 7.92 -9.34
N PHE A 85 2.10 8.95 -8.54
CA PHE A 85 0.86 9.72 -8.70
C PHE A 85 0.80 10.52 -10.00
N ILE A 86 1.95 11.02 -10.47
CA ILE A 86 2.05 11.71 -11.78
C ILE A 86 1.81 10.69 -12.89
N ASP A 87 2.56 9.59 -12.88
CA ASP A 87 2.48 8.56 -13.91
C ASP A 87 1.08 7.91 -13.93
N LEU A 88 0.43 7.72 -12.78
CA LEU A 88 -0.92 7.17 -12.67
C LEU A 88 -1.95 8.06 -13.37
N LYS A 89 -1.81 9.39 -13.22
CA LYS A 89 -2.65 10.35 -13.93
C LYS A 89 -2.49 10.21 -15.44
N GLU A 90 -1.25 10.14 -15.91
CA GLU A 90 -0.93 9.97 -17.34
C GLU A 90 -1.50 8.64 -17.87
N LEU A 91 -1.33 7.55 -17.13
CA LEU A 91 -1.86 6.24 -17.49
C LEU A 91 -3.38 6.26 -17.62
N ILE A 92 -4.10 6.94 -16.71
CA ILE A 92 -5.56 7.08 -16.77
C ILE A 92 -5.99 7.87 -18.00
N GLU A 93 -5.33 8.99 -18.29
CA GLU A 93 -5.63 9.83 -19.45
C GLU A 93 -5.33 9.10 -20.78
N GLU A 94 -4.21 8.37 -20.86
CA GLU A 94 -3.85 7.52 -22.00
C GLU A 94 -4.90 6.41 -22.20
N THR A 95 -5.25 5.68 -21.13
CA THR A 95 -6.21 4.58 -21.18
C THR A 95 -7.59 5.09 -21.62
N TYR A 96 -8.01 6.25 -21.12
CA TYR A 96 -9.25 6.90 -21.55
C TYR A 96 -9.26 7.16 -23.05
N ILE A 97 -8.17 7.71 -23.61
CA ILE A 97 -8.07 7.99 -25.05
C ILE A 97 -8.07 6.69 -25.86
N MET A 98 -7.28 5.70 -25.44
CA MET A 98 -7.18 4.40 -26.11
C MET A 98 -8.48 3.61 -26.08
N ASN A 99 -9.28 3.77 -25.03
CA ASN A 99 -10.51 3.03 -24.81
C ASN A 99 -11.75 3.88 -25.13
N ASN A 100 -11.79 4.51 -26.31
CA ASN A 100 -12.95 5.25 -26.83
C ASN A 100 -13.53 6.30 -25.86
N LYS A 101 -12.66 7.00 -25.13
CA LYS A 101 -13.04 8.05 -24.17
C LYS A 101 -13.99 7.55 -23.09
N GLN A 102 -13.86 6.28 -22.70
CA GLN A 102 -14.60 5.70 -21.59
C GLN A 102 -13.91 6.04 -20.26
N PRO A 103 -14.63 6.59 -19.26
CA PRO A 103 -14.09 6.82 -17.93
C PRO A 103 -13.60 5.53 -17.26
N ILE A 104 -12.56 5.65 -16.44
CA ILE A 104 -11.82 4.52 -15.87
C ILE A 104 -12.40 4.14 -14.52
N THR A 105 -12.59 2.84 -14.29
CA THR A 105 -12.85 2.28 -12.95
C THR A 105 -11.53 1.88 -12.33
N LEU A 106 -11.20 2.45 -11.17
CA LEU A 106 -10.01 2.10 -10.41
C LEU A 106 -10.34 0.91 -9.49
N ILE A 107 -9.52 -0.14 -9.52
CA ILE A 107 -9.61 -1.25 -8.56
C ILE A 107 -8.33 -1.27 -7.74
N ALA A 108 -8.48 -1.17 -6.42
CA ALA A 108 -7.35 -1.11 -5.50
C ALA A 108 -7.53 -2.11 -4.35
N HIS A 109 -6.44 -2.75 -3.93
CA HIS A 109 -6.45 -3.71 -2.81
C HIS A 109 -5.53 -3.25 -1.68
N SER A 110 -5.95 -3.47 -0.43
CA SER A 110 -5.13 -3.23 0.76
C SER A 110 -4.58 -1.80 0.81
N MET A 111 -3.25 -1.61 0.87
CA MET A 111 -2.57 -0.31 0.82
C MET A 111 -2.89 0.49 -0.45
N GLY A 112 -3.28 -0.16 -1.55
CA GLY A 112 -3.73 0.52 -2.76
C GLY A 112 -4.95 1.41 -2.52
N GLY A 113 -5.83 1.06 -1.57
CA GLY A 113 -7.00 1.86 -1.20
C GLY A 113 -6.65 3.29 -0.78
N PRO A 114 -5.90 3.48 0.33
CA PRO A 114 -5.47 4.81 0.74
C PRO A 114 -4.56 5.50 -0.28
N MET A 115 -3.75 4.77 -1.07
CA MET A 115 -3.01 5.37 -2.19
C MET A 115 -3.95 5.98 -3.25
N SER A 116 -5.03 5.28 -3.62
CA SER A 116 -6.03 5.79 -4.55
C SER A 116 -6.81 6.98 -3.98
N LEU A 117 -7.10 6.98 -2.67
CA LEU A 117 -7.73 8.12 -2.01
C LEU A 117 -6.86 9.38 -2.11
N LEU A 118 -5.58 9.28 -1.74
CA LEU A 118 -4.63 10.39 -1.83
C LEU A 118 -4.49 10.90 -3.27
N PHE A 119 -4.43 9.98 -4.24
CA PHE A 119 -4.38 10.34 -5.66
C PHE A 119 -5.58 11.18 -6.07
N LEU A 120 -6.80 10.73 -5.75
CA LEU A 120 -8.05 11.38 -6.14
C LEU A 120 -8.28 12.71 -5.39
N GLN A 121 -7.92 12.80 -4.11
CA GLN A 121 -7.92 14.06 -3.36
C GLN A 121 -6.99 15.11 -3.99
N GLY A 122 -5.90 14.67 -4.62
CA GLY A 122 -4.98 15.52 -5.37
C GLY A 122 -5.49 15.99 -6.74
N GLN A 123 -6.63 15.49 -7.23
CA GLN A 123 -7.19 15.89 -8.53
C GLN A 123 -8.39 16.83 -8.38
N SER A 124 -8.55 17.74 -9.35
CA SER A 124 -9.74 18.60 -9.39
C SER A 124 -11.00 17.79 -9.66
N GLN A 125 -12.15 18.24 -9.14
CA GLN A 125 -13.43 17.57 -9.37
C GLN A 125 -13.74 17.44 -10.87
N LYS A 126 -13.51 18.52 -11.64
CA LYS A 126 -13.64 18.52 -13.11
C LYS A 126 -12.81 17.44 -13.80
N TRP A 127 -11.62 17.11 -13.29
CA TRP A 127 -10.79 16.04 -13.83
C TRP A 127 -11.41 14.67 -13.51
N LYS A 128 -11.82 14.47 -12.25
CA LYS A 128 -12.45 13.22 -11.80
C LYS A 128 -13.74 12.93 -12.57
N ASP A 129 -14.62 13.93 -12.72
CA ASP A 129 -15.88 13.82 -13.47
C ASP A 129 -15.67 13.41 -14.93
N LYS A 130 -14.50 13.73 -15.51
CA LYS A 130 -14.17 13.39 -16.90
C LYS A 130 -13.56 12.00 -17.04
N TYR A 131 -12.64 11.63 -16.14
CA TYR A 131 -11.76 10.48 -16.34
C TYR A 131 -12.08 9.29 -15.45
N ILE A 132 -12.80 9.47 -14.36
CA ILE A 132 -13.06 8.41 -13.38
C ILE A 132 -14.54 8.05 -13.37
N ASN A 133 -14.82 6.77 -13.59
CA ASN A 133 -16.15 6.21 -13.41
C ASN A 133 -16.43 5.96 -11.93
N SER A 134 -15.62 5.11 -11.31
CA SER A 134 -15.75 4.74 -9.89
C SER A 134 -14.42 4.22 -9.32
N LEU A 135 -14.37 4.13 -7.99
CA LEU A 135 -13.30 3.47 -7.24
C LEU A 135 -13.86 2.24 -6.52
N ILE A 136 -13.34 1.06 -6.85
CA ILE A 136 -13.60 -0.19 -6.15
C ILE A 136 -12.40 -0.47 -5.24
N THR A 137 -12.64 -0.62 -3.95
CA THR A 137 -11.60 -1.02 -3.00
C THR A 137 -11.88 -2.39 -2.40
N LEU A 138 -10.83 -3.19 -2.34
CA LEU A 138 -10.83 -4.53 -1.77
C LEU A 138 -9.98 -4.50 -0.50
N ALA A 139 -10.61 -4.61 0.67
CA ALA A 139 -9.95 -4.59 1.97
C ALA A 139 -8.99 -3.39 2.17
N GLY A 140 -9.44 -2.18 1.80
CA GLY A 140 -8.63 -0.96 1.94
C GLY A 140 -8.20 -0.70 3.38
N VAL A 141 -6.90 -0.47 3.61
CA VAL A 141 -6.34 -0.24 4.95
C VAL A 141 -6.47 1.24 5.35
N TRP A 142 -7.71 1.71 5.49
CA TRP A 142 -8.02 3.13 5.66
C TRP A 142 -7.46 3.75 6.95
N GLY A 143 -7.61 3.06 8.07
CA GLY A 143 -7.21 3.54 9.40
C GLY A 143 -5.90 2.98 9.91
N GLY A 144 -5.11 2.32 9.06
CA GLY A 144 -3.99 1.48 9.52
C GLY A 144 -4.45 0.15 10.13
N SER A 145 -3.49 -0.66 10.57
CA SER A 145 -3.75 -1.98 11.16
C SER A 145 -2.73 -2.29 12.26
N VAL A 146 -3.18 -2.87 13.37
CA VAL A 146 -2.30 -3.40 14.43
C VAL A 146 -1.33 -4.46 13.92
N LYS A 147 -1.63 -5.14 12.81
CA LYS A 147 -0.70 -6.06 12.14
C LYS A 147 0.62 -5.37 11.79
N ALA A 148 0.63 -4.07 11.47
CA ALA A 148 1.87 -3.34 11.21
C ALA A 148 2.80 -3.31 12.44
N LEU A 149 2.24 -3.18 13.65
CA LEU A 149 2.98 -3.21 14.91
C LEU A 149 3.54 -4.61 15.19
N LYS A 150 2.76 -5.68 14.93
CA LYS A 150 3.25 -7.08 14.97
C LYS A 150 4.46 -7.25 14.04
N VAL A 151 4.38 -6.77 12.80
CA VAL A 151 5.48 -6.88 11.81
C VAL A 151 6.75 -6.20 12.33
N PHE A 152 6.64 -5.01 12.95
CA PHE A 152 7.78 -4.37 13.59
C PHE A 152 8.36 -5.19 14.75
N ALA A 153 7.52 -5.80 15.58
CA ALA A 153 7.95 -6.57 16.73
C ALA A 153 8.63 -7.90 16.33
N ILE A 154 7.98 -8.72 15.50
CA ILE A 154 8.37 -10.12 15.25
C ILE A 154 8.45 -10.51 13.77
N GLY A 155 8.05 -9.63 12.86
CA GLY A 155 7.95 -9.93 11.43
C GLY A 155 6.60 -10.53 11.03
N ASP A 156 6.45 -10.76 9.72
CA ASP A 156 5.32 -11.50 9.16
C ASP A 156 5.82 -12.35 8.00
N ASP A 157 5.38 -13.61 7.92
CA ASP A 157 5.75 -14.50 6.82
C ASP A 157 5.01 -14.19 5.52
N LEU A 158 4.02 -13.28 5.54
CA LEU A 158 3.16 -12.92 4.41
C LEU A 158 2.48 -14.14 3.76
N GLY A 159 2.33 -15.24 4.50
CA GLY A 159 1.86 -16.52 3.96
C GLY A 159 2.89 -17.27 3.10
N ALA A 160 4.11 -16.76 2.96
CA ALA A 160 5.22 -17.43 2.32
C ALA A 160 5.87 -18.41 3.29
N TYR A 161 5.31 -19.62 3.35
CA TYR A 161 5.75 -20.76 4.20
C TYR A 161 7.25 -21.09 4.15
N LEU A 162 7.99 -20.56 3.17
CA LEU A 162 9.40 -20.87 2.91
C LEU A 162 10.39 -19.90 3.59
N LEU A 163 9.93 -18.79 4.17
CA LEU A 163 10.81 -17.75 4.75
C LEU A 163 10.50 -17.53 6.23
N ARG A 164 11.55 -17.52 7.08
CA ARG A 164 11.39 -17.28 8.52
C ARG A 164 10.95 -15.84 8.77
N GLU A 165 9.94 -15.65 9.63
CA GLU A 165 9.43 -14.32 10.02
C GLU A 165 10.55 -13.38 10.48
N SER A 166 11.49 -13.87 11.29
CA SER A 166 12.62 -13.06 11.79
C SER A 166 13.57 -12.58 10.68
N ILE A 167 13.73 -13.36 9.61
CA ILE A 167 14.55 -12.99 8.44
C ILE A 167 13.79 -11.94 7.61
N LEU A 168 12.48 -12.11 7.41
CA LEU A 168 11.67 -11.14 6.70
C LEU A 168 11.53 -9.82 7.45
N ARG A 169 11.47 -9.88 8.78
CA ARG A 169 11.42 -8.70 9.66
C ARG A 169 12.52 -7.70 9.31
N ASP A 170 13.77 -8.15 9.18
CA ASP A 170 14.91 -7.28 8.90
C ASP A 170 14.77 -6.48 7.59
N GLN A 171 14.02 -6.99 6.62
CA GLN A 171 13.65 -6.24 5.42
C GLN A 171 12.41 -5.36 5.68
N GLN A 172 11.35 -5.93 6.25
CA GLN A 172 10.06 -5.28 6.44
C GLN A 172 10.17 -4.00 7.27
N ILE A 173 10.93 -4.04 8.38
CA ILE A 173 11.10 -2.91 9.29
C ILE A 173 11.88 -1.74 8.69
N THR A 174 12.42 -1.88 7.49
CA THR A 174 13.07 -0.79 6.75
C THR A 174 12.12 -0.05 5.81
N SER A 175 10.88 -0.53 5.62
CA SER A 175 9.93 0.02 4.67
C SER A 175 9.08 1.13 5.29
N PRO A 176 9.18 2.40 4.85
CA PRO A 176 8.34 3.48 5.38
C PRO A 176 6.83 3.26 5.22
N SER A 177 6.41 2.47 4.22
CA SER A 177 5.00 2.08 4.07
C SER A 177 4.46 1.35 5.30
N LEU A 178 5.28 0.57 6.00
CA LEU A 178 4.88 -0.11 7.23
C LEU A 178 4.57 0.89 8.34
N GLY A 179 5.40 1.94 8.47
CA GLY A 179 5.16 3.04 9.42
C GLY A 179 3.90 3.83 9.07
N TRP A 180 3.60 4.02 7.79
CA TRP A 180 2.37 4.64 7.32
C TRP A 180 1.11 3.83 7.64
N LEU A 181 1.21 2.50 7.70
CA LEU A 181 0.07 1.62 7.98
C LEU A 181 -0.14 1.30 9.47
N VAL A 182 0.63 1.94 10.36
CA VAL A 182 0.36 1.92 11.81
C VAL A 182 -1.01 2.56 12.09
N PRO A 183 -1.76 2.08 13.11
CA PRO A 183 -3.04 2.65 13.52
C PRO A 183 -3.07 4.19 13.56
N SER A 184 -4.06 4.76 12.87
CA SER A 184 -4.31 6.21 12.79
C SER A 184 -5.23 6.69 13.92
N LYS A 185 -4.99 7.89 14.42
CA LYS A 185 -5.83 8.57 15.42
C LYS A 185 -7.25 8.85 14.95
N LEU A 186 -7.51 8.84 13.63
CA LEU A 186 -8.87 9.02 13.10
C LEU A 186 -9.78 7.81 13.37
N PHE A 187 -9.20 6.61 13.49
CA PHE A 187 -9.97 5.36 13.57
C PHE A 187 -9.77 4.61 14.88
N TRP A 188 -8.65 4.85 15.57
CA TRP A 188 -8.25 4.15 16.78
C TRP A 188 -8.21 5.13 17.95
N LYS A 189 -8.66 4.69 19.13
CA LYS A 189 -8.66 5.58 20.31
C LYS A 189 -7.25 5.71 20.86
N ASP A 190 -6.89 6.90 21.34
CA ASP A 190 -5.58 7.13 21.95
C ASP A 190 -5.32 6.24 23.18
N SER A 191 -6.38 5.80 23.86
CA SER A 191 -6.33 4.91 25.03
C SER A 191 -6.43 3.42 24.71
N GLU A 192 -6.63 3.05 23.45
CA GLU A 192 -6.74 1.65 23.03
C GLU A 192 -5.40 0.93 23.17
N VAL A 193 -5.40 -0.21 23.83
CA VAL A 193 -4.20 -1.03 23.99
C VAL A 193 -3.96 -1.78 22.69
N LEU A 194 -2.90 -1.42 21.98
CA LEU A 194 -2.53 -2.01 20.69
C LEU A 194 -1.51 -3.14 20.84
N ILE A 195 -0.67 -3.07 21.88
CA ILE A 195 0.28 -4.12 22.24
C ILE A 195 0.28 -4.24 23.76
N GLN A 196 0.17 -5.45 24.28
CA GLN A 196 0.28 -5.75 25.70
C GLN A 196 1.52 -6.60 25.98
N THR A 197 2.27 -6.23 27.00
CA THR A 197 3.40 -7.02 27.53
C THR A 197 3.19 -7.26 29.02
N GLU A 198 4.06 -8.05 29.66
CA GLU A 198 4.01 -8.26 31.12
C GLU A 198 4.21 -6.97 31.93
N LYS A 199 4.87 -5.95 31.35
CA LYS A 199 5.30 -4.73 32.07
C LYS A 199 4.62 -3.46 31.59
N ILE A 200 4.29 -3.38 30.31
CA ILE A 200 3.86 -2.15 29.64
C ILE A 200 2.74 -2.46 28.64
N ASN A 201 1.72 -1.62 28.64
CA ASN A 201 0.72 -1.54 27.58
C ASN A 201 1.10 -0.38 26.64
N TYR A 202 1.16 -0.66 25.34
CA TYR A 202 1.39 0.36 24.33
C TYR A 202 0.08 0.75 23.66
N THR A 203 -0.16 2.06 23.59
CA THR A 203 -1.26 2.72 22.89
C THR A 203 -0.69 3.73 21.90
N LEU A 204 -1.53 4.45 21.16
CA LEU A 204 -1.06 5.53 20.28
C LEU A 204 -0.20 6.58 21.01
N ASN A 205 -0.42 6.80 22.31
CA ASN A 205 0.27 7.82 23.10
C ASN A 205 1.74 7.49 23.42
N ASN A 206 2.15 6.23 23.36
CA ASN A 206 3.50 5.80 23.72
C ASN A 206 4.15 4.89 22.66
N LEU A 207 3.71 4.99 21.39
CA LEU A 207 4.33 4.24 20.29
C LEU A 207 5.81 4.56 20.09
N GLN A 208 6.27 5.77 20.40
CA GLN A 208 7.70 6.08 20.36
C GLN A 208 8.51 5.21 21.34
N GLN A 209 7.96 4.96 22.53
CA GLN A 209 8.56 4.07 23.52
C GLN A 209 8.57 2.62 22.99
N PHE A 210 7.46 2.15 22.41
CA PHE A 210 7.40 0.83 21.77
C PHE A 210 8.53 0.61 20.76
N PHE A 211 8.70 1.54 19.80
CA PHE A 211 9.74 1.43 18.78
C PHE A 211 11.15 1.43 19.36
N SER A 212 11.35 2.13 20.48
CA SER A 212 12.63 2.15 21.18
C SER A 212 12.88 0.82 21.91
N ASP A 213 11.86 0.28 22.58
CA ASP A 213 11.93 -0.98 23.34
C ASP A 213 12.21 -2.21 22.47
N ILE A 214 11.72 -2.21 21.23
CA ILE A 214 12.01 -3.29 20.25
C ILE A 214 13.28 -3.06 19.44
N ASN A 215 14.06 -2.02 19.76
CA ASN A 215 15.29 -1.62 19.05
C ASN A 215 15.06 -1.31 17.55
N VAL A 216 13.94 -0.65 17.22
CA VAL A 216 13.60 -0.19 15.86
C VAL A 216 13.15 1.28 15.89
N PRO A 217 14.03 2.22 16.30
CA PRO A 217 13.64 3.63 16.46
C PRO A 217 13.19 4.29 15.16
N ASN A 218 13.66 3.82 13.99
CA ASN A 218 13.24 4.34 12.69
C ASN A 218 11.74 4.10 12.41
N GLY A 219 11.10 3.10 13.03
CA GLY A 219 9.67 2.87 12.88
C GLY A 219 8.83 4.06 13.35
N TRP A 220 9.28 4.75 14.40
CA TRP A 220 8.65 5.99 14.86
C TRP A 220 8.79 7.12 13.84
N GLU A 221 9.98 7.27 13.25
CA GLU A 221 10.23 8.28 12.24
C GLU A 221 9.38 8.03 10.97
N PHE A 222 9.24 6.78 10.54
CA PHE A 222 8.37 6.42 9.41
C PHE A 222 6.92 6.79 9.66
N ARG A 223 6.38 6.45 10.84
CA ARG A 223 5.02 6.84 11.24
C ARG A 223 4.88 8.36 11.21
N LYS A 224 5.76 9.08 11.89
CA LYS A 224 5.74 10.56 11.98
C LYS A 224 5.80 11.24 10.61
N ASN A 225 6.65 10.74 9.71
CA ASN A 225 6.81 11.32 8.37
C ASN A 225 5.58 11.09 7.48
N ALA A 226 4.82 10.02 7.73
CA ALA A 226 3.66 9.63 6.94
C ALA A 226 2.30 9.99 7.58
N GLU A 227 2.26 10.41 8.85
CA GLU A 227 1.04 10.67 9.62
C GLU A 227 0.09 11.64 8.91
N LYS A 228 0.63 12.70 8.29
CA LYS A 228 -0.17 13.67 7.51
C LYS A 228 -0.99 13.06 6.37
N PHE A 229 -0.63 11.87 5.87
CA PHE A 229 -1.38 11.16 4.83
C PHE A 229 -2.50 10.27 5.40
N GLN A 230 -2.68 10.27 6.72
CA GLN A 230 -3.75 9.57 7.43
C GLN A 230 -4.72 10.55 8.12
N GLU A 231 -4.46 11.85 8.10
CA GLU A 231 -5.23 12.89 8.81
C GLU A 231 -6.44 13.41 8.01
N ASP A 232 -6.43 13.26 6.68
CA ASP A 232 -7.53 13.68 5.80
C ASP A 232 -8.25 12.47 5.20
N PHE A 233 -9.43 12.16 5.76
CA PHE A 233 -10.32 11.11 5.24
C PHE A 233 -11.51 11.68 4.45
N THR A 234 -11.37 12.88 3.89
CA THR A 234 -12.39 13.47 3.01
C THR A 234 -12.67 12.57 1.82
N ALA A 235 -13.94 12.36 1.50
CA ALA A 235 -14.36 11.48 0.41
C ALA A 235 -13.70 11.84 -0.94
N PRO A 236 -13.40 10.85 -1.80
CA PRO A 236 -12.64 11.07 -3.04
C PRO A 236 -13.43 11.83 -4.12
N GLY A 237 -14.72 12.12 -3.91
CA GLY A 237 -15.56 12.84 -4.88
C GLY A 237 -15.81 12.06 -6.18
N VAL A 238 -15.91 10.73 -6.09
CA VAL A 238 -16.32 9.82 -7.17
C VAL A 238 -17.23 8.75 -6.56
N GLU A 239 -17.90 7.95 -7.39
CA GLU A 239 -18.59 6.76 -6.90
C GLU A 239 -17.59 5.78 -6.27
N VAL A 240 -17.92 5.23 -5.10
CA VAL A 240 -17.04 4.33 -4.35
C VAL A 240 -17.79 3.05 -3.99
N HIS A 241 -17.17 1.92 -4.30
CA HIS A 241 -17.57 0.60 -3.80
C HIS A 241 -16.49 0.11 -2.82
N CYS A 242 -16.82 0.07 -1.53
CA CYS A 242 -15.91 -0.40 -0.48
C CYS A 242 -16.27 -1.83 -0.08
N LEU A 243 -15.42 -2.78 -0.43
CA LEU A 243 -15.57 -4.18 -0.04
C LEU A 243 -14.56 -4.49 1.07
N HIS A 244 -15.03 -5.09 2.16
CA HIS A 244 -14.17 -5.54 3.26
C HIS A 244 -14.64 -6.90 3.79
N GLY A 245 -13.69 -7.70 4.27
CA GLY A 245 -13.98 -8.94 4.97
C GLY A 245 -14.58 -8.65 6.35
N VAL A 246 -15.45 -9.54 6.81
CA VAL A 246 -15.99 -9.57 8.17
C VAL A 246 -16.01 -11.02 8.64
N ASN A 247 -16.04 -11.23 9.96
CA ASN A 247 -16.11 -12.57 10.57
C ASN A 247 -14.92 -13.48 10.21
N VAL A 248 -13.74 -12.89 10.07
CA VAL A 248 -12.46 -13.61 9.95
C VAL A 248 -11.60 -13.11 11.09
N ASP A 249 -11.03 -14.02 11.89
CA ASP A 249 -10.17 -13.64 13.00
C ASP A 249 -8.98 -12.83 12.48
N THR A 250 -8.81 -11.63 13.04
CA THR A 250 -7.72 -10.72 12.73
C THR A 250 -6.79 -10.60 13.93
N VAL A 251 -5.54 -10.20 13.68
CA VAL A 251 -4.65 -9.75 14.75
C VAL A 251 -5.31 -8.55 15.42
N GLU A 252 -5.48 -8.62 16.73
CA GLU A 252 -6.00 -7.57 17.62
C GLU A 252 -4.97 -7.23 18.70
#